data_AF-A0A2V8TZP6-F1
#
_entry.id   AF-A0A2V8TZP6-F1
#
_cell.length_a   1.000
_cell.length_b   1.000
_cell.length_c   1.000
_cell.angle_alpha   90.00
_cell.angle_beta   90.00
_cell.angle_gamma   90.00
#
_symmetry.space_group_name_H-M   'P 1'
#
loop_
_entity.id
_entity.type
_entity.pdbx_description
1 polymer ?
#
loop_
_entity_poly.entity_id
_entity_poly.type
_entity_poly.pdbx_seq_one_letter_code
_entity_poly.pdbx_strand_id
1 'polypeptide(L)'
;MTFRSGASRALQTLLLIPALAAPAFCAPPRAAPAGGASPRRNVLLITVESLRADHLGCYGGGPKSTPAIDALAQRGVRFERAYTASVSTGPSVATVLTGVYPVRHGLRGDLG
;
A
#
# COMPACT_ATOMS: atom_id res chain seq x y z
N MET A 1 6.53 -49.19 -24.17
CA MET A 1 7.96 -49.35 -23.82
C MET A 1 8.72 -49.64 -25.11
N THR A 2 9.20 -48.60 -25.79
CA THR A 2 10.24 -48.69 -26.83
C THR A 2 10.95 -47.34 -26.87
N PHE A 3 12.22 -47.41 -26.55
CA PHE A 3 13.17 -46.31 -26.42
C PHE A 3 13.67 -45.95 -27.82
N ARG A 4 13.67 -44.66 -28.18
CA ARG A 4 14.38 -44.17 -29.36
C ARG A 4 15.17 -42.91 -28.99
N SER A 5 16.48 -43.07 -29.15
CA SER A 5 17.57 -42.08 -29.14
C SER A 5 17.26 -40.80 -29.94
N GLY A 6 17.88 -39.65 -29.70
CA GLY A 6 19.02 -39.35 -28.86
C GLY A 6 19.47 -37.90 -29.01
N ALA A 7 20.38 -37.53 -28.10
CA ALA A 7 21.52 -36.64 -28.27
C ALA A 7 21.32 -35.20 -28.81
N SER A 8 21.44 -34.27 -27.86
CA SER A 8 22.43 -33.17 -27.85
C SER A 8 22.40 -32.15 -28.98
N ARG A 9 22.06 -30.89 -28.63
CA ARG A 9 22.78 -29.70 -29.07
C ARG A 9 22.32 -28.46 -28.28
N ALA A 10 23.20 -28.07 -27.34
CA ALA A 10 23.55 -26.70 -26.98
C ALA A 10 22.37 -25.69 -26.89
N LEU A 11 21.84 -25.35 -25.71
CA LEU A 11 22.49 -24.51 -24.70
C LEU A 11 23.40 -23.42 -25.30
N GLN A 12 22.91 -22.62 -26.25
CA GLN A 12 23.67 -21.48 -26.75
C GLN A 12 22.78 -20.41 -27.39
N THR A 13 22.35 -19.43 -26.59
CA THR A 13 22.28 -18.01 -26.98
C THR A 13 22.09 -17.16 -25.71
N LEU A 14 23.18 -17.06 -24.95
CA LEU A 14 23.45 -15.92 -24.07
C LEU A 14 23.66 -14.70 -24.98
N LEU A 15 22.65 -13.85 -25.13
CA LEU A 15 22.72 -12.65 -25.96
C LEU A 15 22.72 -11.41 -25.07
N LEU A 16 23.90 -10.80 -25.07
CA LEU A 16 24.36 -9.58 -24.43
C LEU A 16 23.30 -8.45 -24.39
N ILE A 17 22.95 -8.01 -23.18
CA ILE A 17 22.29 -6.71 -22.97
C ILE A 17 23.39 -5.65 -22.90
N PRO A 18 23.45 -4.68 -23.83
CA PRO A 18 24.41 -3.59 -23.71
C PRO A 18 23.99 -2.69 -22.54
N ALA A 19 24.88 -2.56 -21.57
CA ALA A 19 24.76 -1.62 -20.46
C ALA A 19 24.85 -0.19 -21.02
N LEU A 20 23.71 0.41 -21.37
CA LEU A 20 23.63 1.83 -21.68
C LEU A 20 23.66 2.60 -20.36
N ALA A 21 24.85 3.05 -19.98
CA ALA A 21 25.07 3.97 -18.87
C ALA A 21 24.32 5.28 -19.15
N ALA A 22 23.12 5.43 -18.61
CA ALA A 22 22.45 6.72 -18.54
C ALA A 22 23.27 7.62 -17.60
N PRO A 23 23.63 8.86 -18.00
CA PRO A 23 24.22 9.79 -17.06
C PRO A 23 23.17 10.05 -15.99
N ALA A 24 23.51 9.68 -14.75
CA ALA A 24 22.77 10.08 -13.58
C ALA A 24 22.89 11.61 -13.49
N PHE A 25 21.98 12.32 -14.17
CA PHE A 25 21.77 13.74 -13.98
C PHE A 25 21.23 13.90 -12.56
N CYS A 26 22.16 14.10 -11.63
CA CYS A 26 21.87 14.40 -10.23
C CYS A 26 21.21 15.78 -10.21
N ALA A 27 19.89 15.81 -10.38
CA ALA A 27 19.10 16.99 -10.12
C ALA A 27 19.29 17.33 -8.63
N PRO A 28 19.76 18.53 -8.27
CA PRO A 28 19.86 18.90 -6.87
C PRO A 28 18.47 18.82 -6.22
N PRO A 29 18.37 18.39 -4.96
CA PRO A 29 17.10 18.38 -4.26
C PRO A 29 16.52 19.79 -4.30
N ARG A 30 15.36 19.94 -4.95
CA ARG A 30 14.61 21.20 -4.99
C ARG A 30 14.40 21.64 -3.54
N ALA A 31 15.05 22.74 -3.16
CA ALA A 31 14.90 23.32 -1.84
C ALA A 31 13.41 23.46 -1.53
N ALA A 32 12.97 22.82 -0.44
CA ALA A 32 11.61 22.99 0.03
C ALA A 32 11.39 24.49 0.30
N PRO A 33 10.25 25.07 -0.09
CA PRO A 33 9.99 26.48 0.18
C PRO A 33 10.15 26.74 1.68
N ALA A 34 11.02 27.71 2.00
CA ALA A 34 11.26 28.16 3.37
C ALA A 34 9.91 28.52 4.02
N GLY A 35 9.71 28.04 5.25
CA GLY A 35 8.44 27.99 5.94
C GLY A 35 7.72 29.33 6.04
N GLY A 36 6.84 29.62 5.08
CA GLY A 36 5.64 30.37 5.36
C GLY A 36 4.75 29.50 6.26
N ALA A 37 4.21 30.07 7.33
CA ALA A 37 3.25 29.39 8.19
C ALA A 37 2.14 28.82 7.29
N SER A 38 2.16 27.49 7.13
CA SER A 38 1.16 26.83 6.30
C SER A 38 -0.22 27.21 6.85
N PRO A 39 -1.19 27.57 5.99
CA PRO A 39 -2.54 27.83 6.46
C PRO A 39 -3.00 26.64 7.30
N ARG A 40 -3.56 26.92 8.48
CA ARG A 40 -3.99 25.89 9.44
C ARG A 40 -4.91 24.91 8.71
N ARG A 41 -4.46 23.66 8.55
CA ARG A 41 -5.21 22.62 7.86
C ARG A 41 -6.17 21.97 8.85
N ASN A 42 -7.42 21.80 8.44
CA ASN A 42 -8.36 20.96 9.17
C ASN A 42 -8.12 19.50 8.78
N VAL A 43 -8.20 18.59 9.75
CA VAL A 43 -8.04 17.15 9.52
C VAL A 43 -9.33 16.46 9.96
N LEU A 44 -9.93 15.68 9.06
CA LEU A 44 -11.11 14.85 9.32
C LEU A 44 -10.69 13.38 9.23
N LEU A 45 -10.74 12.66 10.34
CA LEU A 45 -10.52 11.22 10.41
C LEU A 45 -11.87 10.50 10.41
N ILE A 46 -12.10 9.67 9.39
CA ILE A 46 -13.31 8.84 9.26
C ILE A 46 -12.90 7.37 9.38
N THR A 47 -13.53 6.64 10.30
CA THR A 47 -13.33 5.20 10.51
C THR A 47 -14.66 4.47 10.34
N VAL A 48 -14.63 3.26 9.77
CA VAL A 48 -15.80 2.40 9.62
C VAL A 48 -15.50 1.04 10.25
N GLU A 49 -16.41 0.56 11.09
CA GLU A 49 -16.27 -0.71 11.80
C GLU A 49 -16.60 -1.88 10.86
N SER A 50 -15.82 -2.95 10.95
CA SER A 50 -15.98 -4.19 10.17
C SER A 50 -16.01 -4.01 8.63
N LEU A 51 -15.48 -2.92 8.09
CA LEU A 51 -15.42 -2.69 6.64
C LEU A 51 -14.24 -3.43 6.00
N ARG A 52 -14.55 -4.36 5.09
CA ARG A 52 -13.54 -5.01 4.25
C ARG A 52 -13.26 -4.21 2.99
N ALA A 53 -12.02 -4.25 2.51
CA ALA A 53 -11.61 -3.56 1.29
C ALA A 53 -12.38 -4.03 0.05
N ASP A 54 -12.61 -5.34 -0.08
CA ASP A 54 -13.34 -5.95 -1.21
C ASP A 54 -14.86 -5.66 -1.24
N HIS A 55 -15.35 -4.85 -0.31
CA HIS A 55 -16.70 -4.30 -0.34
C HIS A 55 -16.77 -2.88 -0.92
N LEU A 56 -15.64 -2.28 -1.27
CA LEU A 56 -15.55 -0.95 -1.88
C LEU A 56 -15.30 -1.08 -3.39
N GLY A 57 -16.05 -0.33 -4.20
CA GLY A 57 -15.90 -0.34 -5.66
C GLY A 57 -14.49 0.05 -6.09
N CYS A 58 -13.91 1.05 -5.43
CA CYS A 58 -12.52 1.46 -5.64
C CYS A 58 -11.46 0.43 -5.22
N TYR A 59 -11.79 -0.73 -4.64
CA TYR A 59 -10.81 -1.81 -4.42
C TYR A 59 -11.11 -3.05 -5.28
N GLY A 60 -11.93 -2.90 -6.33
CA GLY A 60 -12.36 -4.01 -7.17
C GLY A 60 -13.44 -4.88 -6.51
N GLY A 61 -14.11 -4.36 -5.48
CA GLY A 61 -15.25 -5.01 -4.85
C GLY A 61 -16.38 -5.28 -5.84
N GLY A 62 -17.23 -6.25 -5.51
CA GLY A 62 -18.31 -6.76 -6.37
C GLY A 62 -19.38 -5.71 -6.78
N PRO A 63 -20.59 -6.10 -7.21
CA PRO A 63 -21.56 -5.21 -7.87
C PRO A 63 -22.09 -4.02 -7.03
N LYS A 64 -21.60 -3.80 -5.80
CA LYS A 64 -21.96 -2.69 -4.94
C LYS A 64 -21.07 -1.48 -5.25
N SER A 65 -21.66 -0.44 -5.85
CA SER A 65 -21.00 0.85 -6.05
C SER A 65 -20.95 1.64 -4.73
N THR A 66 -19.81 2.27 -4.44
CA THR A 66 -19.62 3.15 -3.27
C THR A 66 -19.27 4.56 -3.74
N PRO A 67 -20.19 5.28 -4.42
CA PRO A 67 -19.85 6.42 -5.26
C PRO A 67 -19.13 7.55 -4.51
N ALA A 68 -19.49 7.82 -3.24
CA ALA A 68 -18.84 8.84 -2.44
C ALA A 68 -17.39 8.47 -2.07
N ILE A 69 -17.15 7.21 -1.69
CA ILE A 69 -15.82 6.70 -1.33
C ILE A 69 -14.96 6.56 -2.60
N ASP A 70 -15.55 6.09 -3.70
CA ASP A 70 -14.88 5.92 -4.98
C ASP A 70 -14.43 7.29 -5.54
N ALA A 71 -15.28 8.31 -5.46
CA ALA A 71 -14.93 9.68 -5.83
C ALA A 71 -13.84 10.28 -4.92
N LEU A 72 -13.82 9.93 -3.63
CA LEU A 72 -12.76 10.34 -2.73
C LEU A 72 -11.42 9.68 -3.11
N ALA A 73 -11.44 8.38 -3.42
CA ALA A 73 -10.26 7.64 -3.86
C ALA A 73 -9.67 8.18 -5.17
N GLN A 74 -10.52 8.59 -6.12
CA GLN A 74 -10.07 9.18 -7.40
C GLN A 74 -9.40 10.55 -7.25
N ARG A 75 -9.81 11.36 -6.26
CA ARG A 75 -9.25 12.69 -6.03
C ARG A 75 -8.12 12.72 -4.99
N GLY A 76 -7.82 11.57 -4.39
CA GLY A 76 -6.87 11.45 -3.29
C GLY A 76 -5.83 10.35 -3.53
N VAL A 77 -5.28 9.84 -2.43
CA VAL A 77 -4.36 8.70 -2.45
C VAL A 77 -5.10 7.51 -1.84
N ARG A 78 -5.13 6.39 -2.59
CA ARG A 78 -5.68 5.11 -2.15
C ARG A 78 -4.54 4.16 -1.80
N PHE A 79 -4.57 3.57 -0.61
CA PHE A 79 -3.56 2.60 -0.17
C PHE A 79 -4.05 1.17 -0.37
N GLU A 80 -3.44 0.43 -1.31
CA GLU A 80 -3.80 -0.97 -1.57
C GLU A 80 -3.30 -1.94 -0.50
N ARG A 81 -2.38 -1.49 0.36
CA ARG A 81 -1.71 -2.31 1.38
C ARG A 81 -1.69 -1.59 2.73
N ALA A 82 -2.88 -1.37 3.29
CA ALA A 82 -3.07 -0.86 4.64
C ALA A 82 -3.52 -2.00 5.57
N TYR A 83 -2.85 -2.18 6.70
CA TYR A 83 -3.11 -3.27 7.65
C TYR A 83 -3.43 -2.71 9.03
N THR A 84 -4.34 -3.36 9.74
CA THR A 84 -4.59 -3.07 11.15
C THR A 84 -3.54 -3.73 12.05
N ALA A 85 -3.14 -3.06 13.13
CA ALA A 85 -2.29 -3.65 14.15
C ALA A 85 -3.04 -4.63 15.08
N SER A 86 -4.37 -4.56 15.11
CA SER A 86 -5.23 -5.46 15.87
C SER A 86 -6.59 -5.64 15.20
N VAL A 87 -7.16 -6.84 15.27
CA VAL A 87 -8.52 -7.14 14.76
C VAL A 87 -9.63 -6.68 15.71
N SER A 88 -9.29 -6.35 16.96
CA SER A 88 -10.25 -5.84 17.94
C SER A 88 -10.43 -4.33 17.80
N THR A 89 -11.69 -3.87 17.85
CA THR A 89 -12.07 -2.46 17.64
C THR A 89 -11.34 -1.50 18.59
N GLY A 90 -11.33 -1.79 19.89
CA GLY A 90 -10.70 -0.93 20.89
C GLY A 90 -9.20 -0.72 20.64
N PRO A 91 -8.39 -1.80 20.61
CA PRO A 91 -6.97 -1.72 20.30
C PRO A 91 -6.66 -1.08 18.94
N SER A 92 -7.45 -1.38 17.90
CA SER A 92 -7.26 -0.82 16.55
C SER A 92 -7.42 0.70 16.53
N VAL A 93 -8.52 1.22 17.09
CA VAL A 93 -8.77 2.66 17.17
C VAL A 93 -7.72 3.35 18.06
N ALA A 94 -7.36 2.73 19.19
CA ALA A 94 -6.32 3.26 20.07
C ALA A 94 -4.97 3.38 19.35
N THR A 95 -4.58 2.40 18.53
CA THR A 95 -3.37 2.47 17.72
C THR A 95 -3.40 3.65 16.74
N VAL A 96 -4.53 3.89 16.06
CA VAL A 96 -4.67 5.02 15.12
C VAL A 96 -4.57 6.37 15.84
N LEU A 97 -5.18 6.51 17.01
CA LEU A 97 -5.19 7.78 17.75
C LEU A 97 -3.88 8.08 18.49
N THR A 98 -3.18 7.05 18.94
CA THR A 98 -1.94 7.21 19.73
C THR A 98 -0.67 7.12 18.88
N GLY A 99 -0.75 6.55 17.67
CA GLY A 99 0.40 6.33 16.80
C GLY A 99 1.38 5.27 17.31
N VAL A 100 0.98 4.44 18.29
CA VAL A 100 1.82 3.37 18.85
C VAL A 100 1.11 2.01 18.77
N TYR A 101 1.89 0.93 18.71
CA TYR A 101 1.35 -0.43 18.66
C TYR A 101 0.60 -0.84 19.95
N PRO A 102 -0.27 -1.86 19.90
CA PRO A 102 -1.02 -2.34 21.07
C PRO A 102 -0.19 -2.68 22.30
N VAL A 103 1.02 -3.21 22.09
CA VAL A 103 1.97 -3.50 23.19
C VAL A 103 2.38 -2.25 23.97
N ARG A 104 2.36 -1.07 23.34
CA ARG A 104 2.75 0.21 23.95
C ARG A 104 1.58 0.90 24.66
N HIS A 105 0.39 0.92 24.06
CA HIS A 105 -0.78 1.57 24.66
C HIS A 105 -1.60 0.66 25.59
N GLY A 106 -1.24 -0.63 25.74
CA GLY A 106 -1.77 -1.54 26.76
C GLY A 106 -3.15 -2.15 26.47
N LEU A 107 -3.96 -1.55 25.60
CA LEU A 107 -5.21 -2.15 25.10
C LEU A 107 -4.90 -3.34 24.16
N ARG A 108 -5.09 -4.57 24.64
CA ARG A 108 -4.73 -5.81 23.92
C ARG A 108 -5.93 -6.58 23.31
N GLY A 109 -7.15 -6.16 23.63
CA GLY A 109 -8.39 -6.74 23.11
C GLY A 109 -8.97 -7.79 24.03
N ASP A 110 -10.29 -8.01 23.92
CA ASP A 110 -11.10 -8.70 24.92
C ASP A 110 -11.24 -10.22 24.65
N LEU A 111 -10.28 -10.80 23.93
CA LEU A 111 -10.18 -12.26 23.82
C LEU A 111 -9.53 -12.72 25.13
N GLY A 112 -10.35 -13.27 26.03
CA GLY A 112 -9.96 -13.71 27.37
C GLY A 112 -8.73 -14.60 27.43
#